data_AF-A0AAV5VL85-F1
#
_entry.id   AF-A0AAV5VL85-F1
#
_cell.length_a   1.000
_cell.length_b   1.000
_cell.length_c   1.000
_cell.angle_alpha   90.00
_cell.angle_beta   90.00
_cell.angle_gamma   90.00
#
_symmetry.space_group_name_H-M   'P 1'
#
loop_
_entity.id
_entity.type
_entity.pdbx_description
1 polymer ?
#
loop_
_entity_poly.entity_id
_entity_poly.type
_entity_poly.pdbx_seq_one_letter_code
_entity_poly.pdbx_strand_id
1 'polypeptide(L)'
;MTSLVLFHQIQVYHTIRQAQMAAETIPEALRCLLDSDDVHFKHKTLTLEKIARFIEAGAGQLSVISDFDHTLTPAIGDDGNPCAVTHQVFGDALKLPDITQK
;
A
#
# COMPACT_ATOMS: atom_id res chain seq x y z
N MET A 1 -15.77 -7.14 37.94
CA MET A 1 -15.79 -6.88 36.47
C MET A 1 -15.04 -5.60 36.06
N THR A 2 -14.72 -4.67 36.97
CA THR A 2 -13.96 -3.43 36.72
C THR A 2 -12.47 -3.63 36.38
N SER A 3 -11.85 -4.67 36.95
CA SER A 3 -10.42 -4.96 36.75
C SER A 3 -10.07 -5.24 35.28
N LEU A 4 -10.86 -6.07 34.57
CA LEU A 4 -10.59 -6.44 33.19
C LEU A 4 -10.67 -5.24 32.22
N VAL A 5 -11.63 -4.34 32.44
CA VAL A 5 -11.82 -3.13 31.63
C VAL A 5 -10.65 -2.16 31.83
N LEU A 6 -10.19 -1.98 33.07
CA LEU A 6 -9.05 -1.13 33.38
C LEU A 6 -7.75 -1.67 32.75
N PHE A 7 -7.51 -2.98 32.86
CA PHE A 7 -6.36 -3.62 32.19
C PHE A 7 -6.39 -3.43 30.67
N HIS A 8 -7.57 -3.59 30.06
CA HIS A 8 -7.72 -3.37 28.63
C HIS A 8 -7.44 -1.91 28.22
N GLN A 9 -7.98 -0.94 28.97
CA GLN A 9 -7.71 0.48 28.70
C GLN A 9 -6.22 0.84 28.81
N ILE A 10 -5.53 0.30 29.82
CA ILE A 10 -4.08 0.50 30.00
C ILE A 10 -3.30 -0.09 28.82
N GLN A 11 -3.65 -1.29 28.34
CA GLN A 11 -3.00 -1.89 27.18
C GLN A 11 -3.22 -1.07 25.91
N VAL A 12 -4.45 -0.61 25.66
CA VAL A 12 -4.77 0.23 24.51
C VAL A 12 -3.95 1.52 24.55
N TYR A 13 -3.90 2.18 25.70
CA TYR A 13 -3.12 3.41 25.87
C TYR A 13 -1.64 3.19 25.59
N HIS A 14 -1.05 2.11 26.14
CA HIS A 14 0.34 1.78 25.91
C HIS A 14 0.64 1.53 24.42
N THR A 15 -0.26 0.83 23.73
CA THR A 15 -0.13 0.51 22.31
C THR A 15 -0.15 1.78 21.45
N ILE A 16 -1.09 2.69 21.73
CA ILE A 16 -1.18 3.98 21.03
C ILE A 16 0.08 4.80 21.25
N ARG A 17 0.58 4.85 22.48
CA ARG A 17 1.79 5.60 22.83
C ARG A 17 3.03 5.04 22.11
N GLN A 18 3.18 3.73 22.05
CA GLN A 18 4.26 3.09 21.29
C GLN A 18 4.17 3.43 19.79
N ALA A 19 2.97 3.40 19.23
CA ALA A 19 2.75 3.75 17.84
C ALA A 19 3.08 5.23 17.53
N GLN A 20 2.79 6.15 18.47
CA GLN A 20 3.17 7.56 18.33
C GLN A 20 4.69 7.73 18.31
N MET A 21 5.41 7.14 19.28
CA MET A 21 6.87 7.24 19.33
C MET A 21 7.53 6.61 18.09
N ALA A 22 7.02 5.48 17.59
CA ALA A 22 7.53 4.87 16.37
C ALA A 22 7.24 5.74 15.13
N ALA A 23 6.07 6.37 15.05
CA ALA A 23 5.75 7.29 13.95
C ALA A 23 6.69 8.53 13.93
N GLU A 24 7.21 8.93 15.09
CA GLU A 24 8.16 10.04 15.21
C GLU A 24 9.55 9.72 14.64
N THR A 25 9.88 8.45 14.39
CA THR A 25 11.19 8.05 13.83
C THR A 25 11.22 7.99 12.31
N ILE A 26 10.08 8.21 11.64
CA ILE A 26 10.00 8.17 10.17
C ILE A 26 10.89 9.27 9.56
N PRO A 27 11.80 8.95 8.62
CA PRO A 27 12.63 9.92 7.91
C PRO A 27 11.81 11.01 7.21
N GLU A 28 12.34 12.23 7.19
CA GLU A 28 11.64 13.40 6.64
C GLU A 28 11.22 13.24 5.18
N ALA A 29 12.08 12.66 4.34
CA ALA A 29 11.77 12.40 2.93
C ALA A 29 10.53 11.50 2.76
N LEU A 30 10.35 10.51 3.64
CA LEU A 30 9.15 9.67 3.63
C LEU A 30 7.94 10.42 4.18
N ARG A 31 8.11 11.29 5.18
CA ARG A 31 7.01 12.14 5.65
C ARG A 31 6.48 13.05 4.56
N CYS A 32 7.35 13.74 3.84
CA CYS A 32 6.95 14.59 2.73
C CYS A 32 6.15 13.81 1.66
N LEU A 33 6.57 12.59 1.33
CA LEU A 33 5.84 11.73 0.39
C LEU A 33 4.45 11.35 0.93
N LEU A 34 4.37 10.99 2.21
CA LEU A 34 3.13 10.55 2.86
C LEU A 34 2.16 11.69 3.17
N ASP A 35 2.63 12.94 3.14
CA ASP A 35 1.81 14.15 3.32
C ASP A 35 1.27 14.72 1.99
N SER A 36 1.47 14.03 0.86
CA SER A 36 0.88 14.37 -0.44
C SER A 36 -0.66 14.27 -0.43
N ASP A 37 -1.32 15.14 -1.19
CA ASP A 37 -2.78 15.20 -1.31
C ASP A 37 -3.42 13.91 -1.84
N ASP A 38 -2.66 13.12 -2.62
CA ASP A 38 -3.11 11.84 -3.18
C ASP A 38 -3.03 10.68 -2.17
N VAL A 39 -2.47 10.92 -0.98
CA VAL A 39 -2.28 9.90 0.06
C VAL A 39 -3.31 10.07 1.16
N HIS A 40 -4.14 9.04 1.35
CA HIS A 40 -5.20 9.04 2.35
C HIS A 40 -5.02 7.93 3.38
N PHE A 41 -5.02 8.28 4.66
CA PHE A 41 -4.93 7.33 5.76
C PHE A 41 -6.25 7.23 6.52
N LYS A 42 -6.73 6.00 6.70
CA LYS A 42 -7.76 5.73 7.72
C LYS A 42 -7.21 5.87 9.15
N HIS A 43 -5.98 5.37 9.37
CA HIS A 43 -5.31 5.38 10.68
C HIS A 43 -3.82 5.72 10.49
N LYS A 44 -3.49 7.02 10.40
CA LYS A 44 -2.13 7.51 10.08
C LYS A 44 -1.08 6.98 11.07
N THR A 45 -1.29 7.15 12.37
CA THR A 45 -0.32 6.74 13.41
C THR A 45 0.05 5.26 13.36
N LEU A 46 -0.94 4.37 13.21
CA LEU A 46 -0.69 2.92 13.11
C LEU A 46 0.01 2.54 11.80
N THR A 47 -0.25 3.29 10.73
CA THR A 47 0.42 3.06 9.44
C THR A 47 1.89 3.47 9.51
N LEU A 48 2.18 4.62 10.13
CA LEU A 48 3.54 5.10 10.36
C LEU A 48 4.32 4.17 11.30
N GLU A 49 3.71 3.65 12.37
CA GLU A 49 4.36 2.63 13.22
C GLU A 49 4.78 1.38 12.42
N LYS A 50 3.93 0.87 11.52
CA LYS A 50 4.29 -0.24 10.65
C LYS A 50 5.45 0.09 9.71
N ILE A 51 5.45 1.28 9.11
CA ILE A 51 6.56 1.74 8.25
C ILE A 51 7.86 1.82 9.06
N ALA A 52 7.81 2.38 10.28
CA ALA A 52 8.97 2.48 11.16
C ALA A 52 9.55 1.09 11.47
N ARG A 53 8.68 0.10 11.72
CA ARG A 53 9.10 -1.29 11.92
C ARG A 53 9.73 -1.91 10.69
N PHE A 54 9.25 -1.61 9.48
CA PHE A 54 9.91 -2.08 8.25
C PHE A 54 11.32 -1.47 8.08
N ILE A 55 11.47 -0.19 8.42
CA ILE A 55 12.77 0.49 8.40
C ILE A 55 13.73 -0.17 9.40
N GLU A 56 13.27 -0.40 10.63
CA GLU A 56 14.05 -1.05 11.69
C GLU A 56 14.45 -2.49 11.32
N ALA A 57 13.53 -3.27 10.75
CA ALA A 57 13.81 -4.64 10.32
C ALA A 57 14.86 -4.70 9.20
N GLY A 58 14.94 -3.66 8.36
CA GLY A 58 15.90 -3.53 7.28
C GLY A 58 15.60 -4.42 6.08
N ALA A 59 16.38 -4.22 5.00
CA ALA A 59 16.12 -4.85 3.70
C ALA A 59 16.15 -6.38 3.71
N GLY A 60 16.95 -6.99 4.60
CA GLY A 60 17.07 -8.45 4.70
C GLY A 60 15.81 -9.16 5.20
N GLN A 61 14.84 -8.41 5.76
CA GLN A 61 13.57 -8.92 6.27
C GLN A 61 12.37 -8.38 5.49
N LEU A 62 12.61 -7.67 4.38
CA LEU A 62 11.58 -7.06 3.56
C LEU A 62 11.36 -7.86 2.28
N SER A 63 10.11 -8.21 2.01
CA SER A 63 9.66 -8.79 0.74
C SER A 63 8.54 -7.95 0.16
N VAL A 64 8.55 -7.73 -1.15
CA VAL A 64 7.50 -7.00 -1.86
C VAL A 64 6.65 -7.99 -2.64
N ILE A 65 5.34 -7.98 -2.40
CA ILE A 65 4.34 -8.71 -3.17
C ILE A 65 3.37 -7.65 -3.70
N SER A 66 3.21 -7.58 -5.01
CA SER A 66 2.43 -6.56 -5.68
C SER A 66 1.63 -7.17 -6.82
N ASP A 67 0.43 -6.63 -7.05
CA ASP A 67 -0.32 -6.91 -8.28
C ASP A 67 0.32 -6.15 -9.46
N PHE A 68 0.01 -6.54 -10.69
CA PHE A 68 0.61 -5.93 -11.88
C PHE A 68 -0.28 -4.84 -12.47
N ASP A 69 -1.45 -5.22 -12.98
CA ASP A 69 -2.35 -4.32 -13.71
C ASP A 69 -2.83 -3.17 -12.81
N HIS A 70 -2.68 -1.93 -13.30
CA HIS A 70 -3.06 -0.69 -12.60
C HIS A 70 -2.35 -0.41 -11.26
N THR A 71 -1.42 -1.27 -10.86
CA THR A 71 -0.56 -1.08 -9.68
C THR A 71 0.86 -0.73 -10.09
N LEU A 72 1.46 -1.56 -10.96
CA LEU A 72 2.77 -1.30 -11.57
C LEU A 72 2.64 -0.72 -12.99
N THR A 73 1.44 -0.78 -13.57
CA THR A 73 1.10 -0.11 -14.82
C THR A 73 0.15 1.05 -14.56
N PRO A 74 0.16 2.12 -15.40
CA PRO A 74 -0.77 3.24 -15.24
C PRO A 74 -2.23 2.78 -15.38
N ALA A 75 -3.14 3.42 -14.65
CA ALA A 75 -4.58 3.22 -14.84
C ALA A 75 -5.13 4.00 -16.05
N ILE A 76 -4.62 5.21 -16.27
CA ILE A 76 -5.03 6.13 -17.32
C ILE A 76 -3.80 6.48 -18.17
N GLY A 77 -3.96 6.47 -19.49
CA GLY A 77 -2.92 6.84 -20.45
C GLY A 77 -2.83 8.35 -20.67
N ASP A 78 -1.81 8.76 -21.43
CA ASP A 78 -1.56 10.17 -21.76
C ASP A 78 -2.70 10.80 -22.59
N ASP A 79 -3.52 9.97 -23.24
CA ASP A 79 -4.70 10.37 -24.01
C ASP A 79 -5.97 10.52 -23.15
N GLY A 80 -5.88 10.29 -21.84
CA GLY A 80 -6.99 10.34 -20.89
C GLY A 80 -7.89 9.09 -20.90
N ASN A 81 -7.57 8.07 -21.71
CA ASN A 81 -8.32 6.82 -21.75
C ASN A 81 -7.75 5.78 -20.77
N PRO A 82 -8.55 4.81 -20.31
CA PRO A 82 -8.05 3.71 -19.49
C PRO A 82 -6.98 2.89 -20.23
N CYS A 83 -5.86 2.62 -19.54
CA CYS A 83 -4.82 1.74 -20.07
C CYS A 83 -5.32 0.30 -20.17
N ALA A 84 -4.84 -0.43 -21.17
CA ALA A 84 -5.14 -1.84 -21.33
C ALA A 84 -4.51 -2.68 -20.20
N VAL A 85 -5.26 -3.65 -19.71
CA VAL A 85 -4.76 -4.65 -18.76
C VAL A 85 -4.19 -5.87 -19.49
N THR A 86 -3.41 -6.69 -18.77
CA THR A 86 -2.68 -7.84 -19.33
C THR A 86 -3.58 -8.74 -20.19
N HIS A 87 -4.79 -9.08 -19.73
CA HIS A 87 -5.69 -9.95 -20.47
C HIS A 87 -6.23 -9.32 -21.77
N GLN A 88 -6.36 -7.99 -21.84
CA GLN A 88 -6.80 -7.28 -23.05
C GLN A 88 -5.70 -7.28 -24.08
N VAL A 89 -4.46 -6.98 -23.67
CA VAL A 89 -3.29 -7.01 -24.55
C VAL A 89 -3.14 -8.38 -25.23
N PHE A 90 -3.23 -9.47 -24.46
CA PHE A 90 -3.12 -10.82 -25.03
C PHE A 90 -4.40 -11.29 -25.74
N GLY A 91 -5.59 -10.91 -25.25
CA GLY A 91 -6.87 -11.25 -25.88
C GLY A 91 -7.03 -10.62 -27.25
N ASP A 92 -6.61 -9.36 -27.42
CA ASP A 92 -6.62 -8.67 -28.70
C ASP A 92 -5.51 -9.16 -29.64
N ALA A 93 -4.35 -9.55 -29.11
CA ALA A 93 -3.29 -10.22 -29.88
C ALA A 93 -3.69 -11.64 -30.34
N LEU A 94 -4.59 -12.31 -29.62
CA LEU A 94 -5.16 -13.62 -29.95
C LEU A 94 -6.34 -13.57 -30.93
N LYS A 95 -6.64 -12.40 -31.54
CA LYS A 95 -7.38 -12.38 -32.81
C LYS A 95 -6.53 -13.03 -33.90
N LEU A 96 -6.44 -14.36 -33.83
CA LEU A 96 -5.85 -15.20 -34.86
C LEU A 96 -6.60 -14.91 -36.17
N PRO A 97 -5.90 -14.70 -37.30
CA PRO A 97 -6.58 -14.55 -38.58
C PRO A 97 -7.49 -15.76 -38.79
N ASP A 98 -8.72 -15.49 -39.23
CA ASP A 98 -9.75 -16.50 -39.38
C ASP A 98 -9.27 -17.56 -40.38
N ILE A 99 -8.89 -18.73 -39.86
CA ILE A 99 -8.37 -19.87 -40.64
C ILE A 99 -9.47 -20.49 -41.54
N THR A 100 -10.68 -19.94 -41.51
CA THR A 100 -11.80 -20.33 -42.36
C THR A 100 -11.94 -19.53 -43.66
N GLN A 101 -11.06 -18.57 -43.94
CA GLN A 101 -10.95 -18.00 -45.29
C GLN A 101 -10.24 -19.01 -46.23
N LYS A 102 -11.02 -19.94 -46.76
CA LYS A 102 -10.69 -20.78 -47.92
C LYS A 102 -11.41 -20.27 -49.16
#